data_AF-A0A8R7QG19-F1
#
_entry.id   AF-A0A8R7QG19-F1
#
_cell.length_a   1.000
_cell.length_b   1.000
_cell.length_c   1.000
_cell.angle_alpha   90.00
_cell.angle_beta   90.00
_cell.angle_gamma   90.00
#
_symmetry.space_group_name_H-M   'P 1'
#
loop_
_entity.id
_entity.type
_entity.pdbx_description
1 polymer ?
#
loop_
_entity_poly.entity_id
_entity_poly.type
_entity_poly.pdbx_seq_one_letter_code
_entity_poly.pdbx_strand_id
1 'polypeptide(L)'
;MASRTRRGAGPLPRLCLLLLLVLATGLPRGGALGLKLPFSPGDVLPILPRQVAWPVMNTLHSAVDLLPSFVAAVAPAAPSPAVWNGSCFAVNEAALELTPGDRNGTEIGGAVLRLKTASAQSWTCMDLYVFATPYRITWDYYFAAREHTLEITSWEEEAELEYVKQHGVSVFLMPSGMLGTLLSLIDVLPLFSNTGWGQNSNLAFLEKHMGATFEKRSQPWFANIMKEDIQSGDFLALSKIRGRWGGFETLEKWVTGAFAGHTAVCLKDENGDVWVAESGFENEKGEEIIAIVPWDEWWEMALKDGSNPQIALLPLHPDIRSRFNESAAWDFARSMVGKPYGYHNMIFSWIDTIGDNYPPPLDANLVMAVMSMWTRLQPLYAANMWNEALNKRLGTEVCKLVCIVASFDG
;
A
#
# COMPACT_ATOMS: atom_id res chain seq x y z
N MET A 1 21.51 60.47 7.81
CA MET A 1 20.64 60.40 9.01
C MET A 1 19.66 59.25 8.83
N ALA A 2 19.86 58.15 9.56
CA ALA A 2 18.82 57.20 10.00
C ALA A 2 19.52 56.05 10.74
N SER A 3 19.51 56.12 12.08
CA SER A 3 20.07 55.10 12.98
C SER A 3 19.19 53.85 13.01
N ARG A 4 19.74 52.68 12.72
CA ARG A 4 19.11 51.38 13.03
C ARG A 4 19.78 50.79 14.27
N THR A 5 19.08 50.90 15.38
CA THR A 5 19.40 50.33 16.69
C THR A 5 19.34 48.81 16.64
N ARG A 6 20.46 48.14 17.00
CA ARG A 6 20.49 46.72 17.33
C ARG A 6 19.69 46.51 18.63
N ARG A 7 18.50 45.89 18.55
CA ARG A 7 17.84 45.30 19.73
C ARG A 7 18.47 43.94 19.99
N GLY A 8 19.16 43.81 21.13
CA GLY A 8 19.69 42.55 21.61
C GLY A 8 18.55 41.57 21.90
N ALA A 9 18.70 40.33 21.44
CA ALA A 9 17.88 39.22 21.91
C ALA A 9 18.17 39.00 23.40
N GLY A 10 17.17 39.18 24.25
CA GLY A 10 17.26 38.86 25.68
C GLY A 10 17.51 37.36 25.93
N PRO A 11 17.89 36.95 27.15
CA PRO A 11 18.34 35.59 27.46
C PRO A 11 17.22 34.53 27.49
N LEU A 12 15.95 34.94 27.32
CA LEU A 12 14.78 34.05 27.37
C LEU A 12 14.83 32.82 26.43
N PRO A 13 15.30 32.90 25.17
CA PRO A 13 15.28 31.74 24.28
C PRO A 13 16.29 30.67 24.71
N ARG A 14 17.42 31.09 25.30
CA ARG A 14 18.45 30.17 25.79
C ARG A 14 18.00 29.48 27.07
N LEU A 15 17.27 30.19 27.94
CA LEU A 15 16.73 29.62 29.17
C LEU A 15 15.64 28.58 28.89
N CYS A 16 14.74 28.84 27.93
CA CYS A 16 13.74 27.85 27.49
C CYS A 16 14.38 26.63 26.82
N LEU A 17 15.42 26.81 26.01
CA LEU A 17 16.13 25.71 25.37
C LEU A 17 16.89 24.84 26.39
N LEU A 18 17.51 25.46 27.40
CA LEU A 18 18.14 24.77 28.53
C LEU A 18 17.12 24.01 29.40
N LEU A 19 15.95 24.60 29.66
CA LEU A 19 14.86 23.91 30.37
C LEU A 19 14.34 22.68 29.60
N LEU A 20 14.18 22.80 28.28
CA LEU A 20 13.78 21.67 27.40
C LEU A 20 14.84 20.56 27.36
N LEU A 21 16.13 20.92 27.32
CA LEU A 21 17.24 19.96 27.35
C LEU A 21 17.38 19.25 28.71
N VAL A 22 17.13 19.95 29.82
CA VAL A 22 17.15 19.36 31.17
C VAL A 22 15.94 18.43 31.38
N LEU A 23 14.77 18.77 30.85
CA LEU A 23 13.59 17.88 30.83
C LEU A 23 13.82 16.62 29.97
N ALA A 24 14.58 16.74 28.87
CA ALA A 24 14.89 15.61 28.00
C ALA A 24 15.99 14.66 28.53
N THR A 25 16.83 15.11 29.47
CA THR A 25 17.98 14.35 29.98
C THR A 25 17.85 13.90 31.44
N GLY A 26 16.88 14.43 32.19
CA GLY A 26 16.74 14.21 33.64
C GLY A 26 15.85 13.04 34.09
N LEU A 27 15.19 12.30 33.18
CA LEU A 27 14.30 11.19 33.56
C LEU A 27 15.02 9.84 33.41
N PRO A 28 15.17 9.05 34.49
CA PRO A 28 15.76 7.73 34.40
C PRO A 28 14.87 6.82 33.54
N ARG A 29 15.47 6.16 32.54
CA ARG A 29 14.85 5.05 31.82
C ARG A 29 14.68 3.88 32.79
N GLY A 30 13.49 3.77 33.37
CA GLY A 30 13.10 2.66 34.24
C GLY A 30 12.77 3.11 35.66
N GLY A 31 11.48 3.27 35.95
CA GLY A 31 10.97 3.55 37.28
C GLY A 31 9.55 4.08 37.24
N ALA A 32 8.61 3.27 37.73
CA ALA A 32 7.18 3.56 37.77
C ALA A 32 6.84 4.86 38.54
N LEU A 33 6.40 5.88 37.80
CA LEU A 33 5.57 6.97 38.28
C LEU A 33 4.75 7.44 37.08
N GLY A 34 3.45 7.10 37.08
CA GLY A 34 2.50 7.33 35.99
C GLY A 34 2.11 8.80 35.80
N LEU A 35 3.09 9.71 35.73
CA LEU A 35 2.85 11.09 35.34
C LEU A 35 2.64 11.13 33.82
N LYS A 36 1.38 11.24 33.38
CA LYS A 36 1.05 11.41 31.96
C LYS A 36 1.73 12.68 31.45
N LEU A 37 2.51 12.57 30.39
CA LEU A 37 3.09 13.73 29.73
C LEU A 37 1.96 14.57 29.11
N PRO A 38 2.03 15.91 29.17
CA PRO A 38 1.01 16.77 28.57
C PRO A 38 0.90 16.56 27.05
N PHE A 39 1.99 16.11 26.40
CA PHE A 39 2.05 15.79 24.98
C PHE A 39 2.96 14.58 24.75
N SER A 40 2.65 13.75 23.75
CA SER A 40 3.62 12.76 23.23
C SER A 40 4.68 13.48 22.39
N PRO A 41 5.94 13.00 22.33
CA PRO A 41 6.92 13.53 21.37
C PRO A 41 6.39 13.59 19.93
N GLY A 42 5.57 12.62 19.51
CA GLY A 42 4.88 12.60 18.21
C GLY A 42 3.92 13.79 18.00
N ASP A 43 3.24 14.23 19.05
CA ASP A 43 2.22 15.28 18.99
C ASP A 43 2.83 16.69 18.84
N VAL A 44 4.06 16.87 19.34
CA VAL A 44 4.74 18.18 19.35
C VAL A 44 5.61 18.37 18.11
N LEU A 45 6.10 17.28 17.52
CA LEU A 45 6.99 17.30 16.36
C LEU A 45 6.48 18.19 15.22
N PRO A 46 5.19 18.15 14.82
CA PRO A 46 4.68 19.00 13.73
C PRO A 46 4.64 20.51 14.05
N ILE A 47 4.68 20.88 15.33
CA ILE A 47 4.65 22.27 15.81
C ILE A 47 6.06 22.84 15.96
N LEU A 48 7.09 21.97 16.03
CA LEU A 48 8.47 22.39 16.12
C LEU A 48 8.97 22.98 14.79
N PRO A 49 9.96 23.90 14.83
CA PRO A 49 10.57 24.43 13.61
C PRO A 49 11.04 23.31 12.70
N ARG A 50 10.75 23.41 11.39
CA ARG A 50 11.08 22.38 10.38
C ARG A 50 12.53 21.88 10.47
N GLN A 51 13.48 22.74 10.80
CA GLN A 51 14.90 22.37 10.94
C GLN A 51 15.17 21.34 12.04
N VAL A 52 14.30 21.26 13.06
CA VAL A 52 14.38 20.33 14.19
C VAL A 52 13.43 19.15 14.00
N ALA A 53 12.21 19.41 13.51
CA ALA A 53 11.17 18.41 13.35
C ALA A 53 11.40 17.48 12.15
N TRP A 54 11.83 18.04 11.01
CA TRP A 54 11.85 17.33 9.72
C TRP A 54 12.77 16.10 9.69
N PRO A 55 13.99 16.12 10.27
CA PRO A 55 14.84 14.93 10.32
C PRO A 55 14.24 13.79 11.15
N VAL A 56 13.49 14.12 12.21
CA VAL A 56 12.84 13.14 13.09
C VAL A 56 11.50 12.68 12.50
N MET A 57 10.74 13.57 11.87
CA MET A 57 9.50 13.23 11.17
C MET A 57 9.76 12.32 9.96
N ASN A 58 10.82 12.57 9.17
CA ASN A 58 11.19 11.71 8.03
C ASN A 58 11.67 10.31 8.46
N THR A 59 12.04 10.11 9.72
CA THR A 59 12.39 8.78 10.24
C THR A 59 11.18 8.08 10.86
N LEU A 60 10.25 8.85 11.45
CA LEU A 60 9.05 8.34 12.12
C LEU A 60 7.89 8.02 11.17
N HIS A 61 7.83 8.62 9.97
CA HIS A 61 6.73 8.40 9.02
C HIS A 61 7.23 7.89 7.66
N SER A 62 6.36 7.21 6.94
CA SER A 62 6.55 6.68 5.60
C SER A 62 5.21 6.57 4.87
N ALA A 63 5.23 6.47 3.54
CA ALA A 63 4.06 6.20 2.72
C ALA A 63 3.25 4.97 3.18
N VAL A 64 3.92 3.97 3.78
CA VAL A 64 3.27 2.78 4.37
C VAL A 64 2.43 3.12 5.61
N ASP A 65 2.76 4.18 6.34
CA ASP A 65 2.05 4.59 7.56
C ASP A 65 0.67 5.24 7.29
N LEU A 66 0.29 5.39 6.01
CA LEU A 66 -1.08 5.68 5.59
C LEU A 66 -2.00 4.45 5.64
N LEU A 67 -1.43 3.25 5.71
CA LEU A 67 -2.20 2.03 5.69
C LEU A 67 -2.73 1.72 7.09
N PRO A 68 -4.05 1.54 7.24
CA PRO A 68 -4.63 1.19 8.53
C PRO A 68 -4.24 -0.26 8.88
N SER A 69 -3.86 -0.51 10.14
CA SER A 69 -3.51 -1.86 10.62
C SER A 69 -4.73 -2.55 11.20
N PHE A 70 -4.98 -3.81 10.83
CA PHE A 70 -6.07 -4.58 11.44
C PHE A 70 -5.78 -4.83 12.93
N VAL A 71 -6.77 -4.58 13.79
CA VAL A 71 -6.62 -4.76 15.25
C VAL A 71 -7.64 -5.72 15.85
N ALA A 72 -8.82 -5.87 15.25
CA ALA A 72 -9.85 -6.78 15.73
C ALA A 72 -10.96 -7.02 14.70
N ALA A 73 -11.65 -8.15 14.81
CA ALA A 73 -12.98 -8.34 14.25
C ALA A 73 -13.99 -8.39 15.41
N VAL A 74 -14.99 -7.51 15.39
CA VAL A 74 -15.98 -7.39 16.48
C VAL A 74 -17.28 -8.05 16.04
N ALA A 75 -17.48 -9.29 16.47
CA ALA A 75 -18.67 -10.07 16.17
C ALA A 75 -19.78 -9.89 17.22
N PRO A 76 -21.06 -9.93 16.83
CA PRO A 76 -22.16 -9.92 17.79
C PRO A 76 -22.18 -11.23 18.57
N ALA A 77 -22.60 -11.17 19.84
CA ALA A 77 -22.69 -12.34 20.74
C ALA A 77 -21.37 -13.07 21.02
N ALA A 78 -20.22 -12.44 20.77
CA ALA A 78 -18.92 -12.94 21.21
C ALA A 78 -18.90 -13.11 22.75
N PRO A 79 -18.25 -14.18 23.29
CA PRO A 79 -18.25 -14.47 24.72
C PRO A 79 -17.53 -13.40 25.56
N SER A 80 -16.64 -12.64 24.93
CA SER A 80 -15.91 -11.53 25.54
C SER A 80 -15.74 -10.39 24.52
N PRO A 81 -15.64 -9.13 24.97
CA PRO A 81 -15.27 -8.02 24.09
C PRO A 81 -13.95 -8.28 23.38
N ALA A 82 -13.82 -7.78 22.15
CA ALA A 82 -12.54 -7.76 21.45
C ALA A 82 -11.60 -6.74 22.11
N VAL A 83 -10.32 -7.10 22.29
CA VAL A 83 -9.35 -6.28 23.02
C VAL A 83 -8.09 -6.06 22.19
N TRP A 84 -7.59 -4.82 22.14
CA TRP A 84 -6.34 -4.49 21.46
C TRP A 84 -5.64 -3.28 22.10
N ASN A 85 -4.38 -3.09 21.71
CA ASN A 85 -3.60 -1.90 22.07
C ASN A 85 -3.67 -0.88 20.93
N GLY A 86 -4.02 0.36 21.25
CA GLY A 86 -4.04 1.48 20.32
C GLY A 86 -2.71 2.23 20.27
N SER A 87 -2.57 3.14 19.32
CA SER A 87 -1.44 4.06 19.25
C SER A 87 -1.44 5.04 20.42
N CYS A 88 -2.62 5.55 20.78
CA CYS A 88 -2.81 6.46 21.92
C CYS A 88 -3.31 5.74 23.18
N PHE A 89 -4.30 4.86 23.05
CA PHE A 89 -4.92 4.20 24.20
C PHE A 89 -4.34 2.80 24.38
N ALA A 90 -3.68 2.55 25.52
CA ALA A 90 -2.97 1.29 25.73
C ALA A 90 -3.89 0.07 25.90
N VAL A 91 -5.18 0.28 26.23
CA VAL A 91 -6.16 -0.79 26.38
C VAL A 91 -7.47 -0.34 25.76
N ASN A 92 -7.94 -1.04 24.74
CA ASN A 92 -9.22 -0.81 24.09
C ASN A 92 -10.05 -2.08 24.11
N GLU A 93 -11.35 -1.93 24.35
CA GLU A 93 -12.32 -3.02 24.37
C GLU A 93 -13.50 -2.65 23.46
N ALA A 94 -13.94 -3.57 22.59
CA ALA A 94 -15.14 -3.35 21.78
C ALA A 94 -16.12 -4.51 21.81
N ALA A 95 -17.40 -4.17 21.77
CA ALA A 95 -18.51 -5.11 21.66
C ALA A 95 -19.53 -4.57 20.65
N LEU A 96 -20.19 -5.49 19.94
CA LEU A 96 -21.20 -5.17 18.94
C LEU A 96 -22.56 -5.70 19.40
N GLU A 97 -23.56 -4.83 19.46
CA GLU A 97 -24.94 -5.17 19.74
C GLU A 97 -25.78 -4.93 18.49
N LEU A 98 -26.54 -5.94 18.06
CA LEU A 98 -27.45 -5.79 16.91
C LEU A 98 -28.71 -5.04 17.33
N THR A 99 -29.12 -4.07 16.52
CA THR A 99 -30.40 -3.37 16.68
C THR A 99 -31.44 -4.07 15.80
N PRO A 100 -32.57 -4.53 16.35
CA PRO A 100 -33.58 -5.22 15.56
C PRO A 100 -34.20 -4.30 14.50
N GLY A 101 -34.53 -4.88 13.35
CA GLY A 101 -35.30 -4.21 12.31
C GLY A 101 -36.80 -4.14 12.62
N ASP A 102 -37.53 -3.40 11.79
CA ASP A 102 -38.98 -3.25 11.93
C ASP A 102 -39.71 -4.57 11.66
N ARG A 103 -40.74 -4.84 12.49
CA ARG A 103 -41.60 -6.04 12.36
C ARG A 103 -42.32 -6.17 11.02
N ASN A 104 -42.42 -5.07 10.26
CA ASN A 104 -43.05 -5.03 8.94
C ASN A 104 -42.10 -5.44 7.80
N GLY A 105 -40.81 -5.70 8.08
CA GLY A 105 -39.83 -6.18 7.10
C GLY A 105 -39.27 -5.12 6.15
N THR A 106 -39.50 -3.83 6.44
CA THR A 106 -39.01 -2.70 5.63
C THR A 106 -37.64 -2.19 6.08
N GLU A 107 -37.25 -2.43 7.33
CA GLU A 107 -35.93 -2.09 7.86
C GLU A 107 -35.22 -3.37 8.32
N ILE A 108 -34.01 -3.60 7.81
CA ILE A 108 -33.20 -4.81 8.06
C ILE A 108 -32.59 -4.81 9.48
N GLY A 109 -32.71 -3.68 10.19
CA GLY A 109 -32.06 -3.43 11.48
C GLY A 109 -30.64 -2.90 11.29
N GLY A 110 -29.93 -2.72 12.40
CA GLY A 110 -28.61 -2.09 12.43
C GLY A 110 -27.73 -2.66 13.53
N ALA A 111 -26.79 -1.87 14.03
CA ALA A 111 -25.99 -2.23 15.19
C ALA A 111 -25.43 -1.02 15.94
N VAL A 112 -25.08 -1.22 17.20
CA VAL A 112 -24.32 -0.29 18.01
C VAL A 112 -23.00 -0.96 18.40
N LEU A 113 -21.89 -0.41 17.91
CA LEU A 113 -20.56 -0.80 18.35
C LEU A 113 -20.16 0.08 19.53
N ARG A 114 -20.00 -0.54 20.71
CA ARG A 114 -19.46 0.12 21.90
C ARG A 114 -17.97 -0.05 21.92
N LEU A 115 -17.24 1.06 21.91
CA LEU A 115 -15.79 1.09 22.02
C LEU A 115 -15.39 1.79 23.31
N LYS A 116 -14.70 1.07 24.19
CA LYS A 116 -14.17 1.62 25.43
C LYS A 116 -12.66 1.76 25.31
N THR A 117 -12.18 3.00 25.38
CA THR A 117 -10.75 3.32 25.35
C THR A 117 -10.25 3.65 26.74
N ALA A 118 -9.08 3.14 27.11
CA ALA A 118 -8.51 3.32 28.44
C ALA A 118 -7.00 3.57 28.38
N SER A 119 -6.45 4.01 29.53
CA SER A 119 -5.00 4.19 29.70
C SER A 119 -4.36 5.10 28.64
N ALA A 120 -4.95 6.28 28.41
CA ALA A 120 -4.41 7.29 27.50
C ALA A 120 -2.96 7.67 27.86
N GLN A 121 -2.08 7.63 26.86
CA GLN A 121 -0.64 7.90 27.01
C GLN A 121 -0.31 9.39 27.16
N SER A 122 -1.11 10.29 26.57
CA SER A 122 -0.95 11.75 26.67
C SER A 122 -2.29 12.46 26.91
N TRP A 123 -2.29 13.79 27.03
CA TRP A 123 -3.53 14.59 27.10
C TRP A 123 -4.09 14.96 25.72
N THR A 124 -3.24 15.00 24.69
CA THR A 124 -3.58 15.27 23.29
C THR A 124 -3.89 14.01 22.48
N CYS A 125 -4.16 12.94 23.20
CA CYS A 125 -4.14 11.59 22.72
C CYS A 125 -5.35 11.34 21.80
N MET A 126 -5.11 10.85 20.58
CA MET A 126 -6.16 10.64 19.58
C MET A 126 -5.84 9.44 18.70
N ASP A 127 -6.78 8.49 18.62
CA ASP A 127 -6.74 7.38 17.66
C ASP A 127 -7.80 7.60 16.58
N LEU A 128 -7.47 7.21 15.34
CA LEU A 128 -8.39 7.19 14.20
C LEU A 128 -8.61 5.73 13.81
N TYR A 129 -9.87 5.30 13.76
CA TYR A 129 -10.26 3.95 13.42
C TYR A 129 -11.05 3.93 12.11
N VAL A 130 -10.85 2.86 11.34
CA VAL A 130 -11.65 2.50 10.19
C VAL A 130 -12.41 1.22 10.54
N PHE A 131 -13.71 1.22 10.30
CA PHE A 131 -14.60 0.08 10.51
C PHE A 131 -15.11 -0.37 9.15
N ALA A 132 -14.90 -1.63 8.81
CA ALA A 132 -15.23 -2.14 7.49
C ALA A 132 -15.97 -3.48 7.53
N THR A 133 -16.87 -3.63 6.57
CA THR A 133 -17.44 -4.90 6.10
C THR A 133 -17.18 -4.96 4.59
N PRO A 134 -17.42 -6.10 3.91
CA PRO A 134 -17.43 -6.14 2.44
C PRO A 134 -18.44 -5.19 1.78
N TYR A 135 -19.38 -4.65 2.56
CA TYR A 135 -20.47 -3.80 2.08
C TYR A 135 -20.23 -2.33 2.37
N ARG A 136 -19.62 -1.98 3.51
CA ARG A 136 -19.41 -0.59 3.95
C ARG A 136 -18.02 -0.32 4.52
N ILE A 137 -17.62 0.95 4.45
CA ILE A 137 -16.50 1.50 5.21
C ILE A 137 -16.98 2.77 5.92
N THR A 138 -16.69 2.87 7.21
CA THR A 138 -16.85 4.09 8.00
C THR A 138 -15.60 4.33 8.84
N TRP A 139 -15.44 5.53 9.37
CA TRP A 139 -14.32 5.88 10.24
C TRP A 139 -14.82 6.74 11.40
N ASP A 140 -14.07 6.72 12.49
CA ASP A 140 -14.30 7.61 13.62
C ASP A 140 -13.01 7.86 14.39
N TYR A 141 -12.96 8.95 15.16
CA TYR A 141 -11.80 9.33 15.96
C TYR A 141 -12.16 9.46 17.42
N TYR A 142 -11.25 9.02 18.29
CA TYR A 142 -11.45 9.03 19.74
C TYR A 142 -10.32 9.77 20.42
N PHE A 143 -10.66 10.80 21.20
CA PHE A 143 -9.70 11.69 21.87
C PHE A 143 -9.77 11.64 23.40
N ALA A 144 -10.64 10.80 23.96
CA ALA A 144 -10.83 10.67 25.40
C ALA A 144 -10.90 9.19 25.81
N ALA A 145 -10.28 8.85 26.95
CA ALA A 145 -10.36 7.53 27.56
C ALA A 145 -11.73 7.36 28.24
N ARG A 146 -12.71 6.88 27.48
CA ARG A 146 -14.08 6.65 27.93
C ARG A 146 -14.75 5.62 27.01
N GLU A 147 -16.01 5.36 27.29
CA GLU A 147 -16.88 4.62 26.39
C GLU A 147 -17.41 5.54 25.28
N HIS A 148 -17.40 5.03 24.06
CA HIS A 148 -17.88 5.66 22.84
C HIS A 148 -18.79 4.68 22.10
N THR A 149 -19.62 5.23 21.21
CA THR A 149 -20.60 4.46 20.45
C THR A 149 -20.54 4.85 18.99
N LEU A 150 -20.38 3.85 18.12
CA LEU A 150 -20.56 3.98 16.69
C LEU A 150 -21.88 3.31 16.30
N GLU A 151 -22.82 4.07 15.76
CA GLU A 151 -24.14 3.58 15.36
C GLU A 151 -24.18 3.26 13.87
N ILE A 152 -24.61 2.04 13.56
CA ILE A 152 -25.03 1.60 12.23
C ILE A 152 -26.56 1.60 12.25
N THR A 153 -27.16 2.61 11.64
CA THR A 153 -28.64 2.81 11.67
C THR A 153 -29.38 1.70 10.91
N SER A 154 -28.90 1.35 9.71
CA SER A 154 -29.41 0.24 8.92
C SER A 154 -28.29 -0.50 8.21
N TRP A 155 -28.45 -1.82 8.08
CA TRP A 155 -27.69 -2.65 7.13
C TRP A 155 -28.01 -2.25 5.69
N GLU A 156 -27.03 -2.37 4.78
CA GLU A 156 -27.26 -2.04 3.37
C GLU A 156 -28.10 -3.12 2.69
N GLU A 157 -27.83 -4.38 3.04
CA GLU A 157 -28.47 -5.58 2.49
C GLU A 157 -28.50 -6.67 3.59
N GLU A 158 -29.41 -7.64 3.48
CA GLU A 158 -29.49 -8.77 4.42
C GLU A 158 -28.18 -9.60 4.45
N ALA A 159 -27.48 -9.64 3.33
CA ALA A 159 -26.20 -10.34 3.22
C ALA A 159 -25.10 -9.69 4.09
N GLU A 160 -25.15 -8.37 4.32
CA GLU A 160 -24.24 -7.69 5.24
C GLU A 160 -24.50 -8.11 6.68
N LEU A 161 -25.78 -8.15 7.10
CA LEU A 161 -26.16 -8.60 8.44
C LEU A 161 -25.68 -10.03 8.69
N GLU A 162 -25.85 -10.93 7.72
CA GLU A 162 -25.40 -12.32 7.86
C GLU A 162 -23.89 -12.43 7.93
N TYR A 163 -23.17 -11.68 7.08
CA TYR A 163 -21.72 -11.58 7.15
C TYR A 163 -21.24 -11.11 8.54
N VAL A 164 -21.84 -10.04 9.08
CA VAL A 164 -21.46 -9.47 10.39
C VAL A 164 -21.74 -10.45 11.53
N LYS A 165 -22.79 -11.27 11.47
CA LYS A 165 -23.03 -12.30 12.50
C LYS A 165 -21.92 -13.34 12.55
N GLN A 166 -21.41 -13.74 11.39
CA GLN A 166 -20.41 -14.81 11.26
C GLN A 166 -18.98 -14.28 11.49
N HIS A 167 -18.66 -13.13 10.90
CA HIS A 167 -17.30 -12.61 10.80
C HIS A 167 -17.06 -11.35 11.64
N GLY A 168 -18.12 -10.65 12.04
CA GLY A 168 -18.04 -9.37 12.73
C GLY A 168 -17.71 -8.19 11.82
N VAL A 169 -17.50 -7.03 12.46
CA VAL A 169 -17.02 -5.81 11.81
C VAL A 169 -15.51 -5.74 11.99
N SER A 170 -14.77 -5.63 10.88
CA SER A 170 -13.32 -5.47 10.92
C SER A 170 -12.96 -4.06 11.37
N VAL A 171 -12.10 -3.98 12.38
CA VAL A 171 -11.61 -2.73 12.97
C VAL A 171 -10.15 -2.58 12.61
N PHE A 172 -9.83 -1.44 12.02
CA PHE A 172 -8.48 -1.06 11.69
C PHE A 172 -8.10 0.24 12.39
N LEU A 173 -6.86 0.32 12.85
CA LEU A 173 -6.29 1.49 13.50
C LEU A 173 -5.33 2.18 12.54
N MET A 174 -5.42 3.50 12.43
CA MET A 174 -4.39 4.31 11.77
C MET A 174 -3.23 4.51 12.75
N PRO A 175 -2.08 3.83 12.58
CA PRO A 175 -1.01 3.81 13.58
C PRO A 175 -0.38 5.18 13.81
N SER A 176 -0.43 6.04 12.79
CA SER A 176 0.09 7.41 12.81
C SER A 176 -0.93 8.46 13.31
N GLY A 177 -2.16 8.05 13.65
CA GLY A 177 -3.25 8.96 13.99
C GLY A 177 -3.62 9.94 12.85
N MET A 178 -4.54 10.89 13.10
CA MET A 178 -5.01 11.80 12.04
C MET A 178 -3.88 12.70 11.47
N LEU A 179 -3.01 13.22 12.33
CA LEU A 179 -1.97 14.16 11.92
C LEU A 179 -0.84 13.46 11.16
N GLY A 180 -0.40 12.29 11.63
CA GLY A 180 0.59 11.49 10.91
C GLY A 180 0.03 10.92 9.61
N THR A 181 -1.27 10.61 9.54
CA THR A 181 -1.95 10.26 8.26
C THR A 181 -1.89 11.43 7.28
N LEU A 182 -2.24 12.65 7.69
CA LEU A 182 -2.17 13.84 6.83
C LEU A 182 -0.73 14.14 6.36
N LEU A 183 0.26 13.93 7.23
CA LEU A 183 1.67 14.10 6.90
C LEU A 183 2.19 13.00 5.97
N SER A 184 1.75 11.76 6.14
CA SER A 184 2.16 10.64 5.27
C SER A 184 1.62 10.80 3.83
N LEU A 185 0.55 11.57 3.61
CA LEU A 185 0.14 11.99 2.25
C LEU A 185 1.21 12.84 1.55
N ILE A 186 1.99 13.61 2.31
CA ILE A 186 3.13 14.40 1.79
C ILE A 186 4.29 13.48 1.38
N ASP A 187 4.36 12.26 1.92
CA ASP A 187 5.38 11.25 1.61
C ASP A 187 5.02 10.34 0.42
N VAL A 188 3.73 10.28 0.03
CA VAL A 188 3.27 9.53 -1.16
C VAL A 188 3.39 10.33 -2.45
N LEU A 189 2.97 11.60 -2.43
CA LEU A 189 3.08 12.50 -3.60
C LEU A 189 4.48 12.56 -4.26
N PRO A 190 5.60 12.52 -3.53
CA PRO A 190 6.95 12.50 -4.11
C PRO A 190 7.21 11.26 -4.95
N LEU A 191 6.70 10.08 -4.55
CA LEU A 191 7.00 8.79 -5.20
C LEU A 191 6.65 8.81 -6.69
N PHE A 192 5.60 9.54 -7.06
CA PHE A 192 5.11 9.65 -8.43
C PHE A 192 5.71 10.84 -9.21
N SER A 193 6.60 11.63 -8.59
CA SER A 193 7.25 12.78 -9.21
C SER A 193 8.39 12.37 -10.13
N ASN A 194 8.46 12.95 -11.33
CA ASN A 194 9.59 12.73 -12.24
C ASN A 194 10.73 13.73 -11.98
N THR A 195 11.24 13.72 -10.74
CA THR A 195 12.30 14.61 -10.27
C THR A 195 13.36 13.83 -9.50
N GLY A 196 14.53 14.44 -9.26
CA GLY A 196 15.54 13.84 -8.38
C GLY A 196 15.02 13.61 -6.95
N TRP A 197 14.05 14.43 -6.50
CA TRP A 197 13.38 14.23 -5.22
C TRP A 197 12.50 12.98 -5.23
N GLY A 198 11.70 12.77 -6.30
CA GLY A 198 10.90 11.56 -6.44
C GLY A 198 11.76 10.30 -6.52
N GLN A 199 12.86 10.35 -7.29
CA GLN A 199 13.83 9.26 -7.35
C GLN A 199 14.40 8.91 -5.97
N ASN A 200 14.88 9.91 -5.22
CA ASN A 200 15.42 9.68 -3.89
C ASN A 200 14.37 9.16 -2.91
N SER A 201 13.11 9.58 -3.06
CA SER A 201 12.00 9.11 -2.22
C SER A 201 11.69 7.63 -2.50
N ASN A 202 11.67 7.22 -3.76
CA ASN A 202 11.50 5.80 -4.13
C ASN A 202 12.66 4.94 -3.60
N LEU A 203 13.91 5.41 -3.73
CA LEU A 203 15.07 4.70 -3.19
C LEU A 203 15.01 4.56 -1.67
N ALA A 204 14.71 5.65 -0.96
CA ALA A 204 14.58 5.63 0.50
C ALA A 204 13.42 4.73 0.97
N PHE A 205 12.32 4.67 0.22
CA PHE A 205 11.21 3.76 0.49
C PHE A 205 11.65 2.30 0.39
N LEU A 206 12.31 1.91 -0.71
CA LEU A 206 12.78 0.54 -0.92
C LEU A 206 13.87 0.15 0.10
N GLU A 207 14.76 1.08 0.46
CA GLU A 207 15.75 0.86 1.51
C GLU A 207 15.08 0.62 2.87
N LYS A 208 14.11 1.47 3.25
CA LYS A 208 13.40 1.37 4.53
C LYS A 208 12.60 0.08 4.66
N HIS A 209 11.87 -0.30 3.61
CA HIS A 209 10.86 -1.38 3.68
C HIS A 209 11.31 -2.72 3.15
N MET A 210 12.31 -2.76 2.26
CA MET A 210 12.85 -4.00 1.73
C MET A 210 14.29 -4.26 2.19
N GLY A 211 14.96 -3.29 2.82
CA GLY A 211 16.40 -3.36 3.07
C GLY A 211 17.22 -3.37 1.77
N ALA A 212 16.63 -2.89 0.66
CA ALA A 212 17.25 -2.94 -0.65
C ALA A 212 18.26 -1.81 -0.85
N THR A 213 19.44 -2.14 -1.38
CA THR A 213 20.49 -1.17 -1.70
C THR A 213 20.63 -0.99 -3.20
N PHE A 214 20.46 0.24 -3.68
CA PHE A 214 20.63 0.58 -5.10
C PHE A 214 21.92 1.37 -5.29
N GLU A 215 22.96 0.69 -5.78
CA GLU A 215 24.24 1.32 -6.05
C GLU A 215 24.31 1.92 -7.45
N LYS A 216 24.85 3.14 -7.53
CA LYS A 216 25.08 3.79 -8.81
C LYS A 216 26.25 3.11 -9.53
N ARG A 217 25.97 2.53 -10.70
CA ARG A 217 27.01 1.92 -11.57
C ARG A 217 28.00 2.97 -12.09
N SER A 218 29.25 2.54 -12.30
CA SER A 218 30.26 3.30 -13.02
C SER A 218 29.85 3.48 -14.49
N GLN A 219 30.23 4.61 -15.09
CA GLN A 219 30.00 4.83 -16.51
C GLN A 219 30.95 3.99 -17.40
N PRO A 220 30.53 3.60 -18.62
CA PRO A 220 29.22 3.87 -19.22
C PRO A 220 28.09 3.03 -18.59
N TRP A 221 26.88 3.61 -18.51
CA TRP A 221 25.71 2.93 -17.91
C TRP A 221 25.00 1.95 -18.84
N PHE A 222 25.48 1.81 -20.08
CA PHE A 222 24.95 0.88 -21.06
C PHE A 222 26.00 -0.19 -21.38
N ALA A 223 25.54 -1.42 -21.56
CA ALA A 223 26.32 -2.46 -22.22
C ALA A 223 26.03 -2.39 -23.72
N ASN A 224 27.05 -2.63 -24.55
CA ASN A 224 26.82 -2.79 -25.99
C ASN A 224 26.22 -4.18 -26.22
N ILE A 225 24.89 -4.25 -26.38
CA ILE A 225 24.18 -5.49 -26.68
C ILE A 225 24.05 -5.57 -28.20
N MET A 226 24.70 -6.57 -28.79
CA MET A 226 24.55 -6.89 -30.20
C MET A 226 23.26 -7.70 -30.38
N LYS A 227 22.44 -7.38 -31.38
CA LYS A 227 21.16 -8.09 -31.61
C LYS A 227 21.36 -9.58 -31.90
N GLU A 228 22.51 -9.90 -32.47
CA GLU A 228 22.94 -11.25 -32.79
C GLU A 228 23.05 -12.12 -31.54
N ASP A 229 23.42 -11.52 -30.39
CA ASP A 229 23.60 -12.21 -29.12
C ASP A 229 22.27 -12.51 -28.40
N ILE A 230 21.20 -11.79 -28.73
CA ILE A 230 19.86 -12.00 -28.16
C ILE A 230 19.28 -13.28 -28.73
N GLN A 231 18.67 -14.13 -27.91
CA GLN A 231 18.04 -15.37 -28.36
C GLN A 231 16.56 -15.42 -27.94
N SER A 232 15.77 -16.24 -28.64
CA SER A 232 14.40 -16.52 -28.23
C SER A 232 14.35 -17.06 -26.80
N GLY A 233 13.46 -16.48 -26.00
CA GLY A 233 13.31 -16.78 -24.59
C GLY A 233 14.19 -15.96 -23.65
N ASP A 234 15.10 -15.12 -24.17
CA ASP A 234 15.85 -14.18 -23.33
C ASP A 234 14.89 -13.21 -22.63
N PHE A 235 15.20 -12.93 -21.37
CA PHE A 235 14.32 -12.19 -20.48
C PHE A 235 14.82 -10.76 -20.30
N LEU A 236 13.90 -9.79 -20.41
CA LEU A 236 14.16 -8.40 -20.10
C LEU A 236 13.54 -8.06 -18.75
N ALA A 237 14.38 -7.71 -17.78
CA ALA A 237 13.95 -7.19 -16.49
C ALA A 237 14.02 -5.66 -16.50
N LEU A 238 12.89 -5.00 -16.28
CA LEU A 238 12.79 -3.54 -16.25
C LEU A 238 12.54 -3.05 -14.83
N SER A 239 13.23 -1.98 -14.45
CA SER A 239 13.08 -1.33 -13.16
C SER A 239 13.11 0.19 -13.30
N LYS A 240 11.95 0.82 -13.09
CA LYS A 240 11.75 2.26 -13.00
C LYS A 240 11.76 2.69 -11.53
N ILE A 241 12.29 3.89 -11.27
CA ILE A 241 12.39 4.49 -9.93
C ILE A 241 12.08 6.00 -9.92
N ARG A 242 11.62 6.58 -11.04
CA ARG A 242 11.20 7.99 -11.13
C ARG A 242 9.91 8.15 -11.94
N GLY A 243 9.18 9.22 -11.66
CA GLY A 243 7.91 9.51 -12.35
C GLY A 243 6.77 8.60 -11.91
N ARG A 244 5.60 8.77 -12.56
CA ARG A 244 4.37 8.02 -12.24
C ARG A 244 4.63 6.51 -12.22
N TRP A 245 5.21 5.97 -13.28
CA TRP A 245 5.52 4.54 -13.40
C TRP A 245 6.58 4.07 -12.41
N GLY A 246 7.59 4.88 -12.12
CA GLY A 246 8.57 4.54 -11.08
C GLY A 246 7.97 4.46 -9.67
N GLY A 247 6.98 5.30 -9.36
CA GLY A 247 6.23 5.22 -8.11
C GLY A 247 5.38 3.94 -8.01
N PHE A 248 4.65 3.61 -9.08
CA PHE A 248 3.91 2.34 -9.14
C PHE A 248 4.82 1.13 -8.98
N GLU A 249 5.89 1.05 -9.78
CA GLU A 249 6.81 -0.06 -9.68
C GLU A 249 7.56 -0.10 -8.34
N THR A 250 7.68 1.01 -7.61
CA THR A 250 8.26 1.01 -6.25
C THR A 250 7.34 0.30 -5.28
N LEU A 251 6.04 0.55 -5.37
CA LEU A 251 5.04 -0.17 -4.56
C LEU A 251 4.95 -1.64 -4.98
N GLU A 252 5.01 -1.94 -6.27
CA GLU A 252 5.03 -3.33 -6.80
C GLU A 252 6.24 -4.11 -6.30
N LYS A 253 7.46 -3.53 -6.38
CA LYS A 253 8.69 -4.13 -5.85
C LYS A 253 8.55 -4.46 -4.35
N TRP A 254 7.95 -3.56 -3.59
CA TRP A 254 7.72 -3.75 -2.16
C TRP A 254 6.75 -4.90 -1.86
N VAL A 255 5.60 -4.95 -2.54
CA VAL A 255 4.62 -6.01 -2.27
C VAL A 255 5.04 -7.36 -2.82
N THR A 256 5.78 -7.42 -3.92
CA THR A 256 6.25 -8.67 -4.53
C THR A 256 7.60 -9.16 -4.00
N GLY A 257 8.36 -8.30 -3.33
CA GLY A 257 9.76 -8.56 -2.99
C GLY A 257 10.73 -8.54 -4.19
N ALA A 258 10.26 -8.18 -5.39
CA ALA A 258 11.06 -8.17 -6.60
C ALA A 258 11.90 -6.89 -6.75
N PHE A 259 12.92 -6.93 -7.61
CA PHE A 259 13.71 -5.75 -7.98
C PHE A 259 13.33 -5.18 -9.35
N ALA A 260 12.59 -5.93 -10.16
CA ALA A 260 11.99 -5.49 -11.40
C ALA A 260 10.51 -5.21 -11.18
N GLY A 261 9.99 -4.14 -11.79
CA GLY A 261 8.55 -3.85 -11.81
C GLY A 261 7.88 -4.28 -13.11
N HIS A 262 8.65 -4.49 -14.18
CA HIS A 262 8.11 -4.93 -15.46
C HIS A 262 9.03 -5.94 -16.13
N THR A 263 8.45 -6.81 -16.95
CA THR A 263 9.18 -7.89 -17.60
C THR A 263 8.71 -8.08 -19.03
N ALA A 264 9.65 -8.39 -19.91
CA ALA A 264 9.36 -8.74 -21.30
C ALA A 264 10.22 -9.93 -21.75
N VAL A 265 9.85 -10.56 -22.86
CA VAL A 265 10.61 -11.67 -23.44
C VAL A 265 11.01 -11.38 -24.88
N CYS A 266 12.23 -11.73 -25.25
CA CYS A 266 12.71 -11.62 -26.62
C CYS A 266 12.32 -12.87 -27.43
N LEU A 267 11.93 -12.65 -28.69
CA LEU A 267 11.66 -13.69 -29.67
C LEU A 267 12.42 -13.36 -30.97
N LYS A 268 13.04 -14.35 -31.58
CA LYS A 268 13.63 -14.27 -32.91
C LYS A 268 12.71 -14.94 -33.92
N ASP A 269 12.51 -14.31 -35.06
CA ASP A 269 11.77 -14.93 -36.16
C ASP A 269 12.69 -15.75 -37.08
N GLU A 270 12.10 -16.34 -38.12
CA GLU A 270 12.81 -17.18 -39.10
C GLU A 270 13.88 -16.41 -39.90
N ASN A 271 13.79 -15.08 -39.97
CA ASN A 271 14.77 -14.23 -40.63
C ASN A 271 15.92 -13.82 -39.68
N GLY A 272 15.78 -14.13 -38.39
CA GLY A 272 16.71 -13.73 -37.33
C GLY A 272 16.44 -12.34 -36.74
N ASP A 273 15.33 -11.70 -37.12
CA ASP A 273 14.93 -10.41 -36.57
C ASP A 273 14.43 -10.58 -35.13
N VAL A 274 14.76 -9.62 -34.26
CA VAL A 274 14.44 -9.68 -32.83
C VAL A 274 13.19 -8.87 -32.54
N TRP A 275 12.31 -9.47 -31.76
CA TRP A 275 11.03 -8.95 -31.31
C TRP A 275 10.95 -9.01 -29.78
N VAL A 276 10.23 -8.07 -29.18
CA VAL A 276 9.96 -8.03 -27.75
C VAL A 276 8.47 -8.25 -27.55
N ALA A 277 8.10 -9.33 -26.85
CA ALA A 277 6.74 -9.63 -26.46
C ALA A 277 6.51 -9.22 -25.00
N GLU A 278 5.52 -8.38 -24.76
CA GLU A 278 5.19 -7.88 -23.42
C GLU A 278 3.71 -7.58 -23.23
N SER A 279 3.29 -7.49 -21.97
CA SER A 279 1.96 -6.98 -21.58
C SER A 279 2.17 -5.61 -20.93
N GLY A 280 1.47 -4.57 -21.39
CA GLY A 280 1.63 -3.20 -20.89
C GLY A 280 2.01 -2.20 -21.98
N PHE A 281 1.92 -2.60 -23.24
CA PHE A 281 2.12 -1.71 -24.38
C PHE A 281 0.87 -0.83 -24.56
N GLU A 282 1.05 0.48 -24.58
CA GLU A 282 -0.04 1.43 -24.78
C GLU A 282 -0.35 1.58 -26.28
N ASN A 283 -1.57 1.22 -26.69
CA ASN A 283 -2.00 1.37 -28.08
C ASN A 283 -2.39 2.83 -28.41
N GLU A 284 -2.74 3.11 -29.67
CA GLU A 284 -3.14 4.46 -30.12
C GLU A 284 -4.35 5.07 -29.38
N LYS A 285 -5.13 4.24 -28.68
CA LYS A 285 -6.30 4.66 -27.88
C LYS A 285 -5.95 4.91 -26.41
N GLY A 286 -4.70 4.68 -26.01
CA GLY A 286 -4.28 4.77 -24.61
C GLY A 286 -4.60 3.53 -23.78
N GLU A 287 -4.89 2.38 -24.41
CA GLU A 287 -5.19 1.12 -23.72
C GLU A 287 -3.92 0.26 -23.59
N GLU A 288 -3.69 -0.31 -22.41
CA GLU A 288 -2.60 -1.25 -22.16
C GLU A 288 -2.98 -2.64 -22.68
N ILE A 289 -2.20 -3.15 -23.64
CA ILE A 289 -2.42 -4.43 -24.31
C ILE A 289 -1.17 -5.31 -24.29
N ILE A 290 -1.35 -6.56 -24.70
CA ILE A 290 -0.26 -7.46 -25.05
C ILE A 290 0.16 -7.19 -26.50
N ALA A 291 1.45 -6.94 -26.72
CA ALA A 291 2.01 -6.62 -28.02
C ALA A 291 3.32 -7.38 -28.28
N ILE A 292 3.67 -7.49 -29.56
CA ILE A 292 4.98 -7.96 -30.03
C ILE A 292 5.55 -6.82 -30.88
N VAL A 293 6.65 -6.23 -30.43
CA VAL A 293 7.22 -5.01 -31.01
C VAL A 293 8.62 -5.32 -31.55
N PRO A 294 9.02 -4.82 -32.74
CA PRO A 294 10.38 -4.95 -33.21
C PRO A 294 11.38 -4.38 -32.19
N TRP A 295 12.52 -5.04 -32.00
CA TRP A 295 13.52 -4.63 -31.02
C TRP A 295 13.93 -3.17 -31.15
N ASP A 296 14.14 -2.66 -32.36
CA ASP A 296 14.57 -1.28 -32.57
C ASP A 296 13.53 -0.26 -32.12
N GLU A 297 12.26 -0.54 -32.42
CA GLU A 297 11.15 0.31 -32.01
C GLU A 297 10.98 0.26 -30.48
N TRP A 298 11.04 -0.94 -29.90
CA TRP A 298 10.99 -1.13 -28.45
C TRP A 298 12.12 -0.40 -27.73
N TRP A 299 13.35 -0.52 -28.25
CA TRP A 299 14.52 0.13 -27.69
C TRP A 299 14.47 1.65 -27.83
N GLU A 300 13.97 2.17 -28.96
CA GLU A 300 13.77 3.61 -29.16
C GLU A 300 12.75 4.18 -28.16
N MET A 301 11.65 3.46 -27.88
CA MET A 301 10.69 3.83 -26.84
C MET A 301 11.34 3.83 -25.45
N ALA A 302 12.11 2.80 -25.11
CA ALA A 302 12.82 2.71 -23.83
C ALA A 302 13.80 3.87 -23.62
N LEU A 303 14.51 4.31 -24.67
CA LEU A 303 15.42 5.46 -24.62
C LEU A 303 14.69 6.79 -24.43
N LYS A 304 13.45 6.90 -24.92
CA LYS A 304 12.58 8.08 -24.77
C LYS A 304 11.78 8.08 -23.47
N ASP A 305 11.73 6.97 -22.75
CA ASP A 305 10.98 6.85 -21.51
C ASP A 305 11.54 7.80 -20.44
N GLY A 306 10.73 8.83 -20.13
CA GLY A 306 11.04 9.84 -19.13
C GLY A 306 11.25 9.26 -17.73
N SER A 307 10.90 8.02 -17.46
CA SER A 307 11.10 7.32 -16.18
C SER A 307 12.50 6.70 -16.00
N ASN A 308 13.40 6.72 -17.00
CA ASN A 308 14.70 6.01 -16.95
C ASN A 308 14.52 4.55 -16.50
N PRO A 309 13.96 3.68 -17.35
CA PRO A 309 13.99 2.27 -17.02
C PRO A 309 15.46 1.80 -16.91
N GLN A 310 15.78 1.12 -15.82
CA GLN A 310 16.96 0.26 -15.75
C GLN A 310 16.58 -1.07 -16.41
N ILE A 311 17.32 -1.47 -17.43
CA ILE A 311 16.98 -2.65 -18.23
C ILE A 311 18.14 -3.64 -18.11
N ALA A 312 17.83 -4.86 -17.70
CA ALA A 312 18.76 -5.98 -17.70
C ALA A 312 18.28 -7.04 -18.69
N LEU A 313 19.12 -7.36 -19.67
CA LEU A 313 18.96 -8.54 -20.51
C LEU A 313 19.54 -9.75 -19.77
N LEU A 314 18.70 -10.74 -19.51
CA LEU A 314 19.02 -11.96 -18.80
C LEU A 314 18.87 -13.15 -19.76
N PRO A 315 19.97 -13.67 -20.32
CA PRO A 315 19.91 -14.84 -21.18
C PRO A 315 19.47 -16.08 -20.39
N LEU A 316 18.64 -16.93 -21.01
CA LEU A 316 18.37 -18.27 -20.50
C LEU A 316 19.67 -19.05 -20.25
N HIS A 317 19.70 -19.78 -19.13
CA HIS A 317 20.75 -20.76 -18.86
C HIS A 317 20.80 -21.80 -19.99
N PRO A 318 21.99 -22.28 -20.42
CA PRO A 318 22.12 -23.22 -21.54
C PRO A 318 21.21 -24.46 -21.45
N ASP A 319 21.05 -25.01 -20.26
CA ASP A 319 20.18 -26.19 -20.02
C ASP A 319 18.67 -25.90 -20.15
N ILE A 320 18.26 -24.66 -19.95
CA ILE A 320 16.88 -24.21 -20.18
C ILE A 320 16.71 -23.92 -21.67
N ARG A 321 17.70 -23.26 -22.27
CA ARG A 321 17.67 -22.92 -23.69
C ARG A 321 17.57 -24.13 -24.61
N SER A 322 18.31 -25.21 -24.31
CA SER A 322 18.23 -26.46 -25.08
C SER A 322 16.85 -27.12 -25.08
N ARG A 323 15.99 -26.76 -24.13
CA ARG A 323 14.61 -27.24 -23.99
C ARG A 323 13.55 -26.20 -24.37
N PHE A 324 13.96 -24.98 -24.72
CA PHE A 324 13.04 -23.92 -25.08
C PHE A 324 12.40 -24.22 -26.43
N ASN A 325 11.07 -24.30 -26.47
CA ASN A 325 10.33 -24.54 -27.70
C ASN A 325 9.92 -23.21 -28.33
N GLU A 326 10.72 -22.75 -29.28
CA GLU A 326 10.55 -21.47 -29.95
C GLU A 326 9.25 -21.38 -30.76
N SER A 327 8.87 -22.44 -31.49
CA SER A 327 7.60 -22.46 -32.23
C SER A 327 6.40 -22.33 -31.30
N ALA A 328 6.41 -23.06 -30.18
CA ALA A 328 5.34 -22.96 -29.18
C ALA A 328 5.30 -21.58 -28.50
N ALA A 329 6.46 -20.96 -28.27
CA ALA A 329 6.53 -19.61 -27.71
C ALA A 329 5.92 -18.58 -28.67
N TRP A 330 6.21 -18.66 -29.97
CA TRP A 330 5.61 -17.82 -31.00
C TRP A 330 4.11 -18.03 -31.15
N ASP A 331 3.64 -19.28 -31.13
CA ASP A 331 2.21 -19.59 -31.19
C ASP A 331 1.47 -19.01 -29.99
N PHE A 332 2.05 -19.15 -28.79
CA PHE A 332 1.50 -18.56 -27.59
C PHE A 332 1.48 -17.03 -27.65
N ALA A 333 2.61 -16.39 -27.99
CA ALA A 333 2.71 -14.94 -28.07
C ALA A 333 1.69 -14.37 -29.06
N ARG A 334 1.59 -14.94 -30.27
CA ARG A 334 0.62 -14.53 -31.29
C ARG A 334 -0.83 -14.71 -30.83
N SER A 335 -1.14 -15.78 -30.08
CA SER A 335 -2.49 -15.99 -29.53
C SER A 335 -2.90 -14.94 -28.50
N MET A 336 -1.95 -14.21 -27.94
CA MET A 336 -2.16 -13.22 -26.88
C MET A 336 -2.17 -11.78 -27.39
N VAL A 337 -1.62 -11.49 -28.57
CA VAL A 337 -1.57 -10.14 -29.15
C VAL A 337 -2.96 -9.48 -29.16
N GLY A 338 -3.03 -8.23 -28.71
CA GLY A 338 -4.25 -7.42 -28.67
C GLY A 338 -5.17 -7.73 -27.50
N LYS A 339 -4.86 -8.74 -26.67
CA LYS A 339 -5.60 -8.94 -25.40
C LYS A 339 -5.26 -7.83 -24.41
N PRO A 340 -6.19 -7.50 -23.49
CA PRO A 340 -5.94 -6.52 -22.43
C PRO A 340 -4.74 -6.89 -21.56
N TYR A 341 -4.20 -5.89 -20.86
CA TYR A 341 -3.19 -6.09 -19.83
C TYR A 341 -3.56 -7.17 -18.82
N GLY A 342 -2.56 -7.93 -18.38
CA GLY A 342 -2.71 -9.08 -17.47
C GLY A 342 -3.04 -8.72 -16.01
N TYR A 343 -3.98 -7.80 -15.76
CA TYR A 343 -4.35 -7.34 -14.41
C TYR A 343 -4.69 -8.50 -13.47
N HIS A 344 -5.28 -9.58 -13.99
CA HIS A 344 -5.65 -10.76 -13.23
C HIS A 344 -4.46 -11.53 -12.64
N ASN A 345 -3.25 -11.39 -13.18
CA ASN A 345 -2.04 -11.98 -12.61
C ASN A 345 -1.32 -11.01 -11.67
N MET A 346 -1.41 -9.70 -11.93
CA MET A 346 -0.71 -8.67 -11.18
C MET A 346 -1.05 -8.72 -9.69
N ILE A 347 -2.34 -8.75 -9.32
CA ILE A 347 -2.72 -8.71 -7.90
C ILE A 347 -2.35 -10.00 -7.15
N PHE A 348 -2.40 -11.15 -7.82
CA PHE A 348 -2.03 -12.43 -7.21
C PHE A 348 -0.53 -12.72 -7.25
N SER A 349 0.30 -11.79 -7.72
CA SER A 349 1.76 -11.90 -7.59
C SER A 349 2.23 -11.72 -6.14
N TRP A 350 1.40 -11.14 -5.28
CA TRP A 350 1.71 -10.88 -3.87
C TRP A 350 0.53 -11.19 -2.92
N ILE A 351 -0.51 -11.88 -3.40
CA ILE A 351 -1.61 -12.44 -2.60
C ILE A 351 -1.68 -13.95 -2.88
N ASP A 352 -0.62 -14.67 -2.50
CA ASP A 352 -0.46 -16.08 -2.82
C ASP A 352 -0.61 -16.99 -1.58
N THR A 353 -0.61 -16.43 -0.38
CA THR A 353 -0.83 -17.17 0.87
C THR A 353 -1.95 -16.55 1.70
N ILE A 354 -2.40 -17.27 2.72
CA ILE A 354 -3.47 -16.80 3.62
C ILE A 354 -3.02 -15.57 4.45
N GLY A 355 -1.73 -15.40 4.72
CA GLY A 355 -1.24 -14.32 5.59
C GLY A 355 0.27 -14.08 5.63
N ASP A 356 1.10 -15.01 5.14
CA ASP A 356 2.55 -14.98 5.36
C ASP A 356 3.33 -14.17 4.29
N ASN A 357 2.64 -13.68 3.26
CA ASN A 357 3.27 -13.03 2.10
C ASN A 357 2.92 -11.55 1.96
N TYR A 358 2.23 -10.95 2.93
CA TYR A 358 1.92 -9.51 2.93
C TYR A 358 3.04 -8.73 3.63
N PRO A 359 3.60 -7.67 3.01
CA PRO A 359 4.51 -6.80 3.75
C PRO A 359 3.74 -6.01 4.82
N PRO A 360 4.24 -5.93 6.06
CA PRO A 360 3.58 -5.15 7.11
C PRO A 360 3.35 -3.68 6.69
N PRO A 361 2.19 -3.06 7.04
CA PRO A 361 1.09 -3.57 7.85
C PRO A 361 -0.02 -4.21 7.00
N LEU A 362 0.23 -4.55 5.72
CA LEU A 362 -0.77 -5.24 4.92
C LEU A 362 -1.07 -6.60 5.53
N ASP A 363 -2.34 -6.96 5.50
CA ASP A 363 -2.83 -8.30 5.80
C ASP A 363 -4.04 -8.62 4.93
N ALA A 364 -4.50 -9.87 4.99
CA ALA A 364 -5.65 -10.32 4.22
C ALA A 364 -6.93 -9.51 4.52
N ASN A 365 -7.16 -9.08 5.77
CA ASN A 365 -8.35 -8.30 6.13
C ASN A 365 -8.33 -6.92 5.47
N LEU A 366 -7.17 -6.24 5.50
CA LEU A 366 -7.00 -4.94 4.88
C LEU A 366 -7.16 -5.04 3.36
N VAL A 367 -6.51 -6.03 2.75
CA VAL A 367 -6.60 -6.27 1.31
C VAL A 367 -8.05 -6.56 0.90
N MET A 368 -8.76 -7.40 1.66
CA MET A 368 -10.18 -7.67 1.42
C MET A 368 -11.06 -6.41 1.57
N ALA A 369 -10.83 -5.59 2.59
CA ALA A 369 -11.57 -4.34 2.77
C ALA A 369 -11.34 -3.37 1.60
N VAL A 370 -10.09 -3.23 1.16
CA VAL A 370 -9.73 -2.38 0.00
C VAL A 370 -10.33 -2.94 -1.30
N MET A 371 -10.24 -4.24 -1.55
CA MET A 371 -10.81 -4.87 -2.74
C MET A 371 -12.33 -4.70 -2.78
N SER A 372 -13.02 -4.89 -1.65
CA SER A 372 -14.47 -4.68 -1.54
C SER A 372 -14.85 -3.23 -1.83
N MET A 373 -14.14 -2.26 -1.25
CA MET A 373 -14.41 -0.86 -1.50
C MET A 373 -14.11 -0.44 -2.94
N TRP A 374 -12.96 -0.84 -3.48
CA TRP A 374 -12.60 -0.52 -4.86
C TRP A 374 -13.58 -1.14 -5.86
N THR A 375 -14.11 -2.34 -5.56
CA THR A 375 -15.18 -2.96 -6.36
C THR A 375 -16.43 -2.09 -6.44
N ARG A 376 -16.73 -1.33 -5.38
CA ARG A 376 -17.87 -0.40 -5.37
C ARG A 376 -17.55 0.92 -6.07
N LEU A 377 -16.35 1.48 -5.84
CA LEU A 377 -15.94 2.76 -6.44
C LEU A 377 -15.65 2.66 -7.95
N GLN A 378 -15.02 1.57 -8.37
CA GLN A 378 -14.50 1.36 -9.72
C GLN A 378 -14.84 -0.06 -10.22
N PRO A 379 -16.14 -0.39 -10.38
CA PRO A 379 -16.60 -1.76 -10.63
C PRO A 379 -16.04 -2.37 -11.91
N LEU A 380 -15.82 -1.57 -12.97
CA LEU A 380 -15.26 -2.04 -14.23
C LEU A 380 -13.78 -2.43 -14.09
N TYR A 381 -12.98 -1.61 -13.40
CA TYR A 381 -11.57 -1.92 -13.13
C TYR A 381 -11.42 -3.10 -12.18
N ALA A 382 -12.20 -3.13 -11.11
CA ALA A 382 -12.22 -4.23 -10.16
C ALA A 382 -12.56 -5.58 -10.82
N ALA A 383 -13.50 -5.57 -11.79
CA ALA A 383 -13.85 -6.76 -12.54
C ALA A 383 -12.66 -7.34 -13.32
N ASN A 384 -11.86 -6.47 -13.94
CA ASN A 384 -10.66 -6.85 -14.68
C ASN A 384 -9.51 -7.28 -13.75
N MET A 385 -9.38 -6.66 -12.57
CA MET A 385 -8.26 -6.90 -11.66
C MET A 385 -8.39 -8.18 -10.85
N TRP A 386 -9.56 -8.48 -10.26
CA TRP A 386 -9.71 -9.63 -9.38
C TRP A 386 -10.91 -10.51 -9.63
N ASN A 387 -12.01 -10.03 -10.23
CA ASN A 387 -13.14 -10.94 -10.46
C ASN A 387 -12.76 -12.03 -11.48
N GLU A 388 -12.17 -11.67 -12.62
CA GLU A 388 -11.72 -12.67 -13.60
C GLU A 388 -10.68 -13.62 -12.98
N ALA A 389 -9.72 -13.06 -12.24
CA ALA A 389 -8.66 -13.79 -11.60
C ALA A 389 -9.17 -14.82 -10.57
N LEU A 390 -10.05 -14.38 -9.66
CA LEU A 390 -10.64 -15.23 -8.63
C LEU A 390 -11.51 -16.30 -9.26
N ASN A 391 -12.36 -15.94 -10.23
CA ASN A 391 -13.19 -16.93 -10.93
C ASN A 391 -12.32 -18.01 -11.60
N LYS A 392 -11.22 -17.63 -12.25
CA LYS A 392 -10.28 -18.57 -12.85
C LYS A 392 -9.59 -19.47 -11.82
N ARG A 393 -9.19 -18.92 -10.66
CA ARG A 393 -8.52 -19.68 -9.59
C ARG A 393 -9.47 -20.63 -8.84
N LEU A 394 -10.73 -20.24 -8.70
CA LEU A 394 -11.76 -21.01 -7.99
C LEU A 394 -12.58 -21.92 -8.90
N GLY A 395 -12.39 -21.84 -10.23
CA GLY A 395 -13.17 -22.60 -11.20
C GLY A 395 -14.64 -22.20 -11.26
N THR A 396 -14.96 -20.95 -10.90
CA THR A 396 -16.32 -20.41 -10.92
C THR A 396 -16.54 -19.55 -12.15
N GLU A 397 -17.80 -19.38 -12.58
CA GLU A 397 -18.16 -18.51 -13.70
C GLU A 397 -19.02 -17.33 -13.19
N VAL A 398 -18.63 -16.11 -13.52
CA VAL A 398 -19.47 -14.89 -13.39
C VAL A 398 -19.85 -14.51 -11.94
N CYS A 399 -19.08 -14.91 -10.93
CA CYS A 399 -19.31 -14.50 -9.53
C CYS A 399 -18.54 -13.19 -9.24
N LYS A 400 -19.23 -12.15 -8.74
CA LYS A 400 -18.62 -10.90 -8.28
C LYS A 400 -17.94 -11.11 -6.92
N LEU A 401 -16.98 -10.25 -6.54
CA LEU A 401 -16.25 -10.36 -5.26
C LEU A 401 -17.15 -10.64 -4.04
N VAL A 402 -18.30 -9.95 -3.90
CA VAL A 402 -19.25 -10.16 -2.79
C VAL A 402 -19.82 -11.59 -2.78
N CYS A 403 -20.18 -12.11 -3.95
CA CYS A 403 -20.63 -13.50 -4.13
C CYS A 403 -19.51 -14.50 -3.77
N ILE A 404 -18.25 -14.17 -4.11
CA ILE A 404 -17.09 -15.03 -3.81
C ILE A 404 -16.84 -15.07 -2.30
N VAL A 405 -16.84 -13.91 -1.64
CA VAL A 405 -16.65 -13.81 -0.18
C VAL A 405 -17.75 -14.54 0.58
N ALA A 406 -19.01 -14.42 0.13
CA ALA A 406 -20.13 -15.13 0.73
C ALA A 406 -20.13 -16.65 0.47
N SER A 407 -19.37 -17.13 -0.53
CA SER A 407 -19.31 -18.56 -0.90
C SER A 407 -18.23 -19.36 -0.18
N PHE A 408 -17.31 -18.71 0.56
CA PHE A 408 -16.24 -19.39 1.30
C PHE A 408 -16.69 -19.94 2.67
N ASP A 409 -18.00 -20.06 2.89
CA ASP A 409 -18.60 -20.86 3.96
C ASP A 409 -18.42 -22.37 3.69
N GLY A 410 -17.20 -22.87 3.91
CA GLY A 410 -16.83 -24.28 3.77
C GLY A 410 -15.67 -24.70 4.65
#